data_AF-A0A7J9Q3Y6-F1
#
_entry.id   AF-A0A7J9Q3Y6-F1
#
_cell.length_a   1.000
_cell.length_b   1.000
_cell.length_c   1.000
_cell.angle_alpha   90.00
_cell.angle_beta   90.00
_cell.angle_gamma   90.00
#
_symmetry.space_group_name_H-M   'P 1'
#
loop_
_entity.id
_entity.type
_entity.pdbx_description
1 polymer ?
#
loop_
_entity_poly.entity_id
_entity_poly.type
_entity_poly.pdbx_seq_one_letter_code
_entity_poly.pdbx_strand_id
1 'polypeptide(L)'
;MNDLGAGVLKALESSSLGRMSIYVLSKQGRDLGIDIDNLAPEEVVKLTARLKAVLPFFLGEETEEVINQIRRLTNNTTMVTT
;
A
#
# COMPACT_ATOMS: atom_id res chain seq x y z
N MET A 1 -2.77 -12.94 -1.41
CA MET A 1 -1.80 -11.88 -1.10
C MET A 1 -0.52 -12.47 -0.55
N ASN A 2 0.61 -12.17 -1.21
CA ASN A 2 1.95 -12.35 -0.67
C ASN A 2 2.23 -11.37 0.47
N ASP A 3 3.38 -11.50 1.13
CA ASP A 3 3.71 -10.71 2.33
C ASP A 3 3.71 -9.20 2.09
N LEU A 4 4.14 -8.75 0.91
CA LEU A 4 4.13 -7.34 0.54
C LEU A 4 2.69 -6.82 0.39
N GLY A 5 1.84 -7.53 -0.36
CA GLY A 5 0.43 -7.15 -0.52
C GLY A 5 -0.33 -7.16 0.80
N ALA A 6 -0.12 -8.19 1.62
CA ALA A 6 -0.70 -8.26 2.96
C ALA A 6 -0.20 -7.12 3.86
N GLY A 7 1.08 -6.75 3.78
CA GLY A 7 1.65 -5.62 4.51
C GLY A 7 1.04 -4.28 4.11
N VAL A 8 0.88 -4.04 2.81
CA VAL A 8 0.23 -2.83 2.29
C VAL A 8 -1.23 -2.76 2.75
N LEU A 9 -1.96 -3.87 2.64
CA LEU A 9 -3.35 -3.94 3.10
C LEU A 9 -3.45 -3.65 4.60
N LYS A 10 -2.58 -4.24 5.41
CA LYS A 10 -2.58 -4.04 6.86
C LYS A 10 -2.32 -2.58 7.25
N ALA A 11 -1.39 -1.90 6.56
CA ALA A 11 -1.12 -0.48 6.81
C ALA A 11 -2.35 0.40 6.50
N LEU A 12 -3.08 0.08 5.43
CA LEU A 12 -4.34 0.75 5.09
C LEU A 12 -5.43 0.43 6.13
N GLU A 13 -5.59 -0.84 6.52
CA GLU A 13 -6.63 -1.27 7.47
C GLU A 13 -6.43 -0.71 8.87
N SER A 14 -5.18 -0.41 9.26
CA SER A 14 -4.88 0.24 10.54
C SER A 14 -5.27 1.71 10.61
N SER A 15 -5.62 2.32 9.47
CA SER A 15 -6.07 3.70 9.40
C SER A 15 -7.58 3.83 9.53
N SER A 16 -8.09 5.08 9.53
CA SER A 16 -9.54 5.33 9.49
C SER A 16 -10.26 4.77 8.25
N LEU A 17 -9.54 4.29 7.22
CA LEU A 17 -10.13 3.59 6.08
C LEU A 17 -10.78 2.25 6.47
N GLY A 18 -10.22 1.54 7.46
CA GLY A 18 -10.70 0.24 7.92
C GLY A 18 -10.97 -0.76 6.77
N ARG A 19 -12.19 -1.32 6.71
CA ARG A 19 -12.57 -2.31 5.69
C ARG A 19 -12.59 -1.78 4.25
N MET A 20 -12.67 -0.45 4.04
CA MET A 20 -12.58 0.13 2.70
C MET A 20 -11.20 -0.05 2.07
N SER A 21 -10.20 -0.40 2.87
CA SER A 21 -8.81 -0.64 2.42
C SER A 21 -8.72 -1.65 1.30
N ILE A 22 -9.46 -2.76 1.40
CA ILE A 22 -9.48 -3.81 0.37
C ILE A 22 -9.98 -3.24 -0.96
N TYR A 23 -11.05 -2.45 -0.92
CA TYR A 23 -11.63 -1.86 -2.12
C TYR A 23 -10.69 -0.84 -2.76
N VAL A 24 -10.12 0.08 -1.96
CA VAL A 24 -9.19 1.10 -2.45
C VAL A 24 -7.95 0.45 -3.04
N LEU A 25 -7.34 -0.50 -2.32
CA LEU A 25 -6.16 -1.24 -2.77
C LEU A 25 -6.44 -2.01 -4.07
N SER A 26 -7.54 -2.77 -4.13
CA SER A 26 -7.93 -3.52 -5.33
C SER A 26 -8.19 -2.62 -6.52
N LYS A 27 -8.87 -1.48 -6.32
CA LYS A 27 -9.14 -0.51 -7.39
C LYS A 27 -7.85 0.12 -7.91
N GLN A 28 -6.95 0.57 -7.02
CA GLN A 28 -5.68 1.17 -7.44
C GLN A 28 -4.76 0.13 -8.11
N GLY A 29 -4.71 -1.10 -7.61
CA GLY A 29 -3.97 -2.18 -8.26
C GLY A 29 -4.46 -2.44 -9.68
N ARG A 30 -5.77 -2.57 -9.87
CA ARG A 30 -6.39 -2.75 -11.19
C ARG A 30 -6.11 -1.59 -12.14
N ASP A 31 -6.23 -0.35 -11.66
CA ASP A 31 -6.00 0.84 -12.48
C ASP A 31 -4.53 0.98 -12.93
N LEU A 32 -3.60 0.39 -12.16
CA LEU A 32 -2.17 0.34 -12.49
C LEU A 32 -1.75 -0.94 -13.22
N GLY A 33 -2.63 -1.92 -13.38
CA GLY A 33 -2.29 -3.25 -13.91
C GLY A 33 -1.40 -4.08 -12.99
N ILE A 34 -1.46 -3.85 -11.68
CA ILE A 34 -0.69 -4.54 -10.64
C ILE A 34 -1.55 -5.64 -10.01
N ASP A 35 -1.01 -6.85 -9.92
CA ASP A 35 -1.61 -7.94 -9.16
C ASP A 35 -1.30 -7.80 -7.67
N ILE A 36 -2.26 -7.32 -6.90
CA ILE A 36 -2.10 -7.11 -5.46
C ILE A 36 -1.89 -8.43 -4.69
N ASP A 37 -2.27 -9.58 -5.26
CA ASP A 37 -2.03 -10.86 -4.63
C ASP A 37 -0.58 -11.32 -4.77
N ASN A 38 0.17 -10.80 -5.74
CA ASN A 38 1.56 -11.13 -6.03
C ASN A 38 2.39 -9.88 -6.34
N LEU A 39 2.45 -8.95 -5.39
CA LEU A 39 3.17 -7.68 -5.51
C LEU A 39 4.69 -7.87 -5.56
N ALA A 40 5.33 -7.29 -6.58
CA ALA A 40 6.78 -7.12 -6.61
C ALA A 40 7.22 -5.84 -5.85
N PRO A 41 8.44 -5.79 -5.27
CA PRO A 41 8.92 -4.61 -4.53
C PRO A 41 8.85 -3.29 -5.33
N GLU A 42 9.19 -3.31 -6.61
CA GLU A 42 9.14 -2.15 -7.50
C GLU A 42 7.71 -1.67 -7.79
N GLU A 43 6.73 -2.58 -7.75
CA GLU A 43 5.32 -2.26 -7.92
C GLU A 43 4.75 -1.60 -6.68
N VAL A 44 5.22 -1.98 -5.48
CA VAL A 44 4.86 -1.31 -4.22
C VAL A 44 5.22 0.17 -4.29
N VAL A 45 6.34 0.54 -4.90
CA VAL A 45 6.73 1.95 -5.09
C VAL A 45 5.72 2.70 -5.94
N LYS A 46 5.32 2.12 -7.09
CA LYS A 46 4.30 2.71 -7.98
C LYS A 46 2.94 2.83 -7.29
N LEU A 47 2.53 1.77 -6.61
CA LEU A 47 1.28 1.71 -5.85
C LEU A 47 1.27 2.75 -4.72
N THR A 48 2.37 2.90 -3.99
CA THR A 48 2.52 3.91 -2.92
C THR A 48 2.38 5.32 -3.46
N ALA A 49 2.99 5.62 -4.61
CA ALA A 49 2.85 6.92 -5.26
C ALA A 49 1.38 7.20 -5.64
N ARG A 50 0.66 6.19 -6.15
CA ARG A 50 -0.76 6.31 -6.46
C ARG A 50 -1.62 6.49 -5.20
N LEU A 51 -1.37 5.71 -4.15
CA LEU A 51 -2.06 5.83 -2.87
C LEU A 51 -1.84 7.20 -2.25
N LYS A 52 -0.64 7.77 -2.35
CA LYS A 52 -0.35 9.13 -1.85
C LYS A 52 -1.23 10.20 -2.53
N ALA A 53 -1.63 9.99 -3.79
CA ALA A 53 -2.53 10.90 -4.49
C ALA A 53 -4.03 10.68 -4.16
N VAL A 54 -4.41 9.45 -3.79
CA VAL A 54 -5.82 9.05 -3.62
C VAL A 54 -6.28 9.07 -2.17
N LEU A 55 -5.41 8.67 -1.24
CA LEU A 55 -5.74 8.59 0.19
C LEU A 55 -6.09 9.92 0.86
N PRO A 56 -5.57 11.11 0.47
CA PRO A 56 -5.96 12.37 1.10
C PRO A 56 -7.46 12.66 1.05
N PHE A 57 -8.16 12.16 0.01
CA PHE A 57 -9.61 12.29 -0.11
C PHE A 57 -10.39 11.49 0.92
N PHE A 58 -9.78 10.46 1.51
CA PHE A 58 -10.39 9.58 2.50
C PHE A 58 -9.86 9.83 3.91
N LEU A 59 -8.56 10.06 4.03
CA LEU A 59 -7.81 10.09 5.29
C LEU A 59 -7.36 11.49 5.71
N GLY A 60 -7.39 12.47 4.81
CA GLY A 60 -6.84 13.80 5.07
C GLY A 60 -5.38 13.71 5.55
N GLU A 61 -5.11 14.27 6.72
CA GLU A 61 -3.78 14.37 7.33
C GLU A 61 -3.17 13.00 7.69
N GLU A 62 -4.00 11.97 7.97
CA GLU A 62 -3.54 10.61 8.30
C GLU A 62 -2.83 9.91 7.12
N THR A 63 -3.03 10.43 5.89
CA THR A 63 -2.43 9.87 4.68
C THR A 63 -0.92 9.68 4.79
N GLU A 64 -0.18 10.69 5.28
CA GLU A 64 1.28 10.61 5.31
C GLU A 64 1.77 9.53 6.28
N GLU A 65 1.02 9.27 7.37
CA GLU A 65 1.34 8.18 8.29
C GLU A 65 1.24 6.82 7.58
N VAL A 66 0.12 6.56 6.91
CA VAL A 66 -0.11 5.32 6.15
C VAL A 66 0.94 5.12 5.06
N ILE A 67 1.25 6.17 4.31
CA ILE A 67 2.28 6.12 3.26
C ILE A 67 3.66 5.81 3.84
N ASN A 68 3.99 6.38 5.00
CA ASN A 68 5.25 6.10 5.67
C ASN A 68 5.33 4.66 6.19
N GLN A 69 4.22 4.08 6.67
CA GLN A 69 4.16 2.67 7.04
C GLN A 69 4.42 1.76 5.83
N ILE A 70 3.78 2.05 4.69
CA ILE A 70 3.98 1.27 3.46
C ILE A 70 5.43 1.34 2.97
N ARG A 71 6.06 2.52 2.98
CA ARG A 71 7.48 2.69 2.60
C ARG A 71 8.45 1.89 3.47
N ARG A 72 8.12 1.65 4.75
CA ARG A 72 8.96 0.83 5.63
C ARG A 72 8.94 -0.65 5.23
N LEU A 73 7.87 -1.12 4.60
CA LEU A 73 7.78 -2.50 4.11
C LEU A 73 8.84 -2.79 3.06
N THR A 74 8.98 -1.90 2.07
CA THR A 74 9.98 -2.06 1.01
C THR A 74 11.42 -1.99 1.54
N ASN A 75 11.68 -1.12 2.53
CA ASN A 75 13.02 -0.98 3.10
C ASN A 75 13.44 -2.21 3.93
N ASN A 76 12.49 -2.84 4.62
CA ASN A 76 12.77 -4.04 5.42
C ASN A 76 12.93 -5.29 4.54
N THR A 77 12.20 -5.42 3.44
CA THR A 77 12.36 -6.55 2.51
C THR A 77 13.75 -6.55 1.85
N THR A 78 14.32 -5.38 1.55
CA THR A 78 15.66 -5.26 0.94
C THR A 78 16.79 -5.65 1.90
N MET A 79 16.63 -5.48 3.22
CA MET A 79 17.67 -5.83 4.19
C MET A 79 17.74 -7.33 4.55
N VAL A 80 16.71 -8.11 4.23
CA VAL A 80 16.68 -9.57 4.51
C VAL A 80 17.29 -10.38 3.36
N THR A 81 17.52 -9.76 2.20
CA THR A 81 18.05 -10.41 0.98
C THR A 81 19.54 -10.15 0.71
N THR A 82 20.25 -9.50 1.64
CA THR A 82 21.72 -9.30 1.63
C THR A 82 22.39 -10.08 2.74
#